data_AF-A0A6A6ZZP1-F1
#
_entry.id   AF-A0A6A6ZZP1-F1
#
_cell.length_a   1.000
_cell.length_b   1.000
_cell.length_c   1.000
_cell.angle_alpha   90.00
_cell.angle_beta   90.00
_cell.angle_gamma   90.00
#
_symmetry.space_group_name_H-M   'P 1'
#
loop_
_entity.id
_entity.type
_entity.pdbx_description
1 polymer ?
#
loop_
_entity_poly.entity_id
_entity_poly.type
_entity_poly.pdbx_seq_one_letter_code
_entity_poly.pdbx_strand_id
1 'polypeptide(L)'
;MATNSPKKAWYTNSFLLALYPCALFRFVLFAPFGYYWAHASTHWNVIKNHIELSSGLYNPAIAAGEKIASNWGTFAFYWNFAVWIPSLWFPPPLNLPFTVTDTVTAIYLSRATHYQTSYAPHSKGACAEAAYTWHRPAGVNESFFEAASRLNATVTTAPHMCRSFAEEWQFGVALSFFYALISAFNIVAFFGSLLQAKKQNESLKDVVLTLFKKTLECVLNIPKVLALLVVGILYYLPEIFFRCMPLSFKANVRVGRRSAFKGALGLEQKAELGAVQLKEMYKQSRKSPYVRYEDSRGEPSPLSEFLGTYDMLIAVARILHYSDIIHLSRVSKSVRESVLPAHDFERRLKTFERYTCPRTRHRCWICDKQICSGCQQLPLIPRTTTIHHLWCRPSCKQCFQHVVRRRPAPSERVKPPYCACAPITAQPPNIVMRWFRGSNYYTNSQSGLQKLTLAVCRECNLNSKQTPYT
;
A
#
# COMPACT_ATOMS: atom_id res chain seq x y z
N MET A 1 -8.52 -4.60 -43.91
CA MET A 1 -9.48 -4.40 -42.79
C MET A 1 -9.22 -5.44 -41.72
N ALA A 2 -8.87 -5.04 -40.50
CA ALA A 2 -8.79 -5.98 -39.37
C ALA A 2 -10.19 -6.12 -38.77
N THR A 3 -10.87 -7.24 -39.00
CA THR A 3 -12.18 -7.49 -38.41
C THR A 3 -12.01 -7.76 -36.90
N ASN A 4 -12.51 -6.84 -36.08
CA ASN A 4 -12.66 -7.03 -34.63
C ASN A 4 -13.77 -8.05 -34.36
N SER A 5 -13.51 -9.31 -34.74
CA SER A 5 -14.32 -10.47 -34.38
C SER A 5 -14.44 -10.52 -32.85
N PRO A 6 -15.65 -10.59 -32.26
CA PRO A 6 -15.88 -10.51 -30.82
C PRO A 6 -15.41 -11.78 -30.10
N LYS A 7 -14.10 -11.98 -30.05
CA LYS A 7 -13.46 -13.25 -29.69
C LYS A 7 -13.30 -13.42 -28.17
N LYS A 8 -13.83 -14.55 -27.69
CA LYS A 8 -13.45 -15.25 -26.45
C LYS A 8 -13.70 -14.54 -25.09
N ALA A 9 -14.46 -13.44 -25.06
CA ALA A 9 -14.95 -12.83 -23.81
C ALA A 9 -15.91 -13.72 -22.99
N TRP A 10 -16.54 -14.75 -23.59
CA TRP A 10 -17.37 -15.72 -22.86
C TRP A 10 -16.55 -16.49 -21.81
N TYR A 11 -15.34 -16.93 -22.17
CA TYR A 11 -14.55 -17.90 -21.41
C TYR A 11 -14.12 -17.39 -20.03
N THR A 12 -14.05 -16.07 -19.81
CA THR A 12 -13.66 -15.51 -18.51
C THR A 12 -14.78 -15.53 -17.48
N ASN A 13 -16.05 -15.42 -17.88
CA ASN A 13 -17.14 -15.13 -16.94
C ASN A 13 -17.66 -16.41 -16.28
N SER A 14 -17.99 -17.44 -17.08
CA SER A 14 -18.38 -18.77 -16.57
C SER A 14 -17.29 -19.40 -15.69
N PHE A 15 -16.04 -19.16 -16.07
CA PHE A 15 -14.83 -19.62 -15.40
C PHE A 15 -14.65 -19.04 -14.00
N LEU A 16 -14.75 -17.71 -13.86
CA LEU A 16 -14.61 -17.03 -12.56
C LEU A 16 -15.72 -17.45 -11.58
N LEU A 17 -16.94 -17.66 -12.08
CA LEU A 17 -18.08 -18.09 -11.27
C LEU A 17 -17.90 -19.48 -10.64
N ALA A 18 -17.18 -20.39 -11.29
CA ALA A 18 -16.93 -21.74 -10.76
C ALA A 18 -15.67 -21.82 -9.88
N LEU A 19 -14.54 -21.23 -10.33
CA LEU A 19 -13.27 -21.38 -9.62
C LEU A 19 -13.13 -20.47 -8.38
N TYR A 20 -13.75 -19.29 -8.37
CA TYR A 20 -13.63 -18.39 -7.22
C TYR A 20 -14.27 -18.98 -5.95
N PRO A 21 -15.47 -19.60 -5.99
CA PRO A 21 -15.98 -20.41 -4.88
C PRO A 21 -15.05 -21.56 -4.49
N CYS A 22 -14.52 -22.35 -5.43
CA CYS A 22 -13.60 -23.45 -5.12
C CYS A 22 -12.35 -22.97 -4.36
N ALA A 23 -11.72 -21.88 -4.80
CA ALA A 23 -10.55 -21.31 -4.14
C ALA A 23 -10.87 -20.68 -2.77
N LEU A 24 -12.08 -20.12 -2.60
CA LEU A 24 -12.57 -19.61 -1.33
C LEU A 24 -12.84 -20.75 -0.33
N PHE A 25 -13.51 -21.83 -0.74
CA PHE A 25 -13.72 -23.01 0.10
C PHE A 25 -12.38 -23.62 0.51
N ARG A 26 -11.45 -23.84 -0.44
CA ARG A 26 -10.08 -24.32 -0.15
C ARG A 26 -9.37 -23.47 0.90
N PHE A 27 -9.49 -22.13 0.84
CA PHE A 27 -8.95 -21.24 1.86
C PHE A 27 -9.62 -21.40 3.23
N VAL A 28 -10.95 -21.42 3.28
CA VAL A 28 -11.72 -21.58 4.55
C VAL A 28 -11.44 -22.93 5.22
N LEU A 29 -11.22 -23.99 4.42
CA LEU A 29 -10.97 -25.34 4.90
C LEU A 29 -9.58 -25.54 5.53
N PHE A 30 -8.65 -24.57 5.46
CA PHE A 30 -7.30 -24.72 6.04
C PHE A 30 -7.32 -25.01 7.54
N ALA A 31 -8.12 -24.29 8.33
CA ALA A 31 -8.21 -24.52 9.77
C ALA A 31 -8.93 -25.85 10.11
N PRO A 32 -10.11 -26.17 9.51
CA PRO A 32 -10.72 -27.49 9.64
C PRO A 32 -9.81 -28.67 9.28
N PHE A 33 -9.04 -28.61 8.18
CA PHE A 33 -8.11 -29.68 7.83
C PHE A 33 -6.94 -29.78 8.81
N GLY A 34 -6.35 -28.66 9.23
CA GLY A 34 -5.26 -28.67 10.20
C GLY A 34 -5.68 -29.28 11.54
N TYR A 35 -6.93 -29.02 11.97
CA TYR A 35 -7.50 -29.58 13.19
C TYR A 35 -7.82 -31.08 13.07
N TYR A 36 -8.51 -31.49 11.99
CA TYR A 36 -8.77 -32.91 11.70
C TYR A 36 -7.48 -33.73 11.56
N TRP A 37 -6.49 -33.19 10.84
CA TRP A 37 -5.18 -33.83 10.68
C TRP A 37 -4.46 -34.04 12.02
N ALA A 38 -4.51 -33.05 12.92
CA ALA A 38 -3.88 -33.14 14.24
C ALA A 38 -4.55 -34.21 15.12
N HIS A 39 -5.88 -34.27 15.14
CA HIS A 39 -6.64 -35.31 15.85
C HIS A 39 -6.38 -36.71 15.26
N ALA A 40 -6.60 -36.89 13.96
CA ALA A 40 -6.43 -38.18 13.28
C ALA A 40 -5.01 -38.75 13.45
N SER A 41 -4.00 -37.88 13.36
CA SER A 41 -2.61 -38.28 13.60
C SER A 41 -2.36 -38.63 15.06
N THR A 42 -2.99 -37.95 16.01
CA THR A 42 -2.87 -38.25 17.45
C THR A 42 -3.54 -39.58 17.79
N HIS A 43 -4.78 -39.81 17.37
CA HIS A 43 -5.52 -41.06 17.60
C HIS A 43 -4.81 -42.26 16.94
N TRP A 44 -4.38 -42.13 15.68
CA TRP A 44 -3.61 -43.19 15.01
C TRP A 44 -2.24 -43.42 15.66
N ASN A 45 -1.56 -42.38 16.17
CA ASN A 45 -0.33 -42.56 16.93
C ASN A 45 -0.55 -43.32 18.25
N VAL A 46 -1.65 -43.07 18.97
CA VAL A 46 -2.00 -43.82 20.19
C VAL A 46 -2.30 -45.29 19.85
N ILE A 47 -3.07 -45.56 18.79
CA ILE A 47 -3.46 -46.92 18.38
C ILE A 47 -2.27 -47.72 17.83
N LYS A 48 -1.42 -47.13 16.99
CA LYS A 48 -0.29 -47.85 16.36
C LYS A 48 0.83 -48.19 17.35
N ASN A 49 0.97 -47.41 18.43
CA ASN A 49 2.05 -47.57 19.41
C ASN A 49 1.70 -48.62 20.48
N HIS A 50 0.42 -48.98 20.63
CA HIS A 50 -0.06 -49.91 21.65
C HIS A 50 -0.73 -51.11 20.97
N ILE A 51 -0.11 -52.28 21.12
CA ILE A 51 -0.60 -53.51 20.49
C ILE A 51 -1.98 -53.90 21.02
N GLU A 52 -2.30 -53.55 22.26
CA GLU A 52 -3.58 -53.78 22.94
C GLU A 52 -4.77 -53.10 22.25
N LEU A 53 -4.53 -51.96 21.58
CA LEU A 53 -5.55 -51.21 20.84
C LEU A 53 -5.73 -51.70 19.39
N SER A 54 -4.87 -52.64 18.94
CA SER A 54 -4.81 -53.10 17.55
C SER A 54 -4.80 -54.63 17.37
N SER A 55 -4.64 -55.40 18.44
CA SER A 55 -4.53 -56.88 18.46
C SER A 55 -5.85 -57.65 18.33
N GLY A 56 -6.98 -56.97 18.09
CA GLY A 56 -8.29 -57.59 17.94
C GLY A 56 -9.10 -57.76 19.23
N LEU A 57 -8.61 -57.29 20.38
CA LEU A 57 -9.43 -57.09 21.59
C LEU A 57 -10.60 -56.13 21.32
N TYR A 58 -10.34 -55.09 20.55
CA TYR A 58 -11.32 -54.10 20.09
C TYR A 58 -11.62 -54.30 18.59
N ASN A 59 -12.76 -53.77 18.13
CA ASN A 59 -13.22 -53.91 16.75
C ASN A 59 -12.12 -53.44 15.75
N PRO A 60 -11.63 -54.29 14.83
CA PRO A 60 -10.55 -53.94 13.90
C PRO A 60 -10.93 -52.80 12.92
N ALA A 61 -12.23 -52.49 12.77
CA ALA A 61 -12.70 -51.31 12.06
C ALA A 61 -12.17 -49.99 12.64
N ILE A 62 -11.85 -49.95 13.95
CA ILE A 62 -11.27 -48.77 14.61
C ILE A 62 -9.87 -48.51 14.08
N ALA A 63 -8.95 -49.48 14.22
CA ALA A 63 -7.59 -49.35 13.72
C ALA A 63 -7.53 -49.16 12.19
N ALA A 64 -8.45 -49.78 11.44
CA ALA A 64 -8.56 -49.57 10.00
C ALA A 64 -9.07 -48.16 9.64
N GLY A 65 -10.09 -47.65 10.33
CA GLY A 65 -10.66 -46.33 10.14
C GLY A 65 -9.64 -45.22 10.43
N GLU A 66 -9.04 -45.24 11.62
CA GLU A 66 -8.05 -44.25 12.06
C GLU A 66 -6.78 -44.24 11.19
N LYS A 67 -6.33 -45.40 10.70
CA LYS A 67 -5.23 -45.48 9.73
C LYS A 67 -5.57 -44.80 8.40
N ILE A 68 -6.81 -44.90 7.94
CA ILE A 68 -7.27 -44.19 6.72
C ILE A 68 -7.41 -42.69 7.04
N ALA A 69 -8.01 -42.34 8.18
CA ALA A 69 -8.23 -40.96 8.62
C ALA A 69 -6.90 -40.18 8.75
N SER A 70 -5.90 -40.73 9.43
CA SER A 70 -4.58 -40.11 9.58
C SER A 70 -3.87 -39.94 8.23
N ASN A 71 -3.79 -41.00 7.42
CA ASN A 71 -3.10 -40.95 6.13
C ASN A 71 -3.76 -39.96 5.15
N TRP A 72 -5.08 -40.05 4.97
CA TRP A 72 -5.81 -39.19 4.03
C TRP A 72 -6.08 -37.79 4.57
N GLY A 73 -6.21 -37.60 5.88
CA GLY A 73 -6.22 -36.28 6.52
C GLY A 73 -4.90 -35.53 6.32
N THR A 74 -3.76 -36.23 6.52
CA THR A 74 -2.43 -35.70 6.24
C THR A 74 -2.29 -35.33 4.76
N PHE A 75 -2.63 -36.25 3.85
CA PHE A 75 -2.57 -35.99 2.41
C PHE A 75 -3.47 -34.81 2.00
N ALA A 76 -4.72 -34.78 2.47
CA ALA A 76 -5.70 -33.75 2.11
C ALA A 76 -5.27 -32.35 2.59
N PHE A 77 -4.70 -32.22 3.78
CA PHE A 77 -4.18 -30.96 4.31
C PHE A 77 -3.06 -30.39 3.41
N TYR A 78 -2.02 -31.19 3.13
CA TYR A 78 -0.91 -30.75 2.27
C TYR A 78 -1.34 -30.56 0.80
N TRP A 79 -2.26 -31.38 0.30
CA TRP A 79 -2.85 -31.22 -1.04
C TRP A 79 -3.67 -29.93 -1.16
N ASN A 80 -4.47 -29.60 -0.15
CA ASN A 80 -5.21 -28.33 -0.12
C ASN A 80 -4.24 -27.15 -0.20
N PHE A 81 -3.15 -27.18 0.58
CA PHE A 81 -2.13 -26.14 0.61
C PHE A 81 -1.38 -26.01 -0.72
N ALA A 82 -0.90 -27.13 -1.27
CA ALA A 82 -0.16 -27.15 -2.52
C ALA A 82 -1.00 -26.66 -3.72
N VAL A 83 -2.30 -26.98 -3.75
CA VAL A 83 -3.16 -26.74 -4.92
C VAL A 83 -4.09 -25.53 -4.76
N TRP A 84 -4.23 -24.94 -3.57
CA TRP A 84 -5.04 -23.73 -3.35
C TRP A 84 -4.72 -22.60 -4.34
N ILE A 85 -3.47 -22.15 -4.41
CA ILE A 85 -3.09 -21.06 -5.33
C ILE A 85 -3.06 -21.51 -6.80
N PRO A 86 -2.48 -22.68 -7.16
CA PRO A 86 -2.60 -23.24 -8.52
C PRO A 86 -4.04 -23.37 -9.04
N SER A 87 -5.02 -23.66 -8.17
CA SER A 87 -6.43 -23.77 -8.58
C SER A 87 -7.03 -22.47 -9.11
N LEU A 88 -6.42 -21.30 -8.84
CA LEU A 88 -6.81 -20.02 -9.44
C LEU A 88 -6.20 -19.79 -10.83
N TRP A 89 -5.20 -20.59 -11.23
CA TRP A 89 -4.34 -20.34 -12.39
C TRP A 89 -4.50 -21.35 -13.53
N PHE A 90 -4.88 -22.60 -13.24
CA PHE A 90 -5.09 -23.63 -14.26
C PHE A 90 -6.57 -23.72 -14.67
N PRO A 91 -6.95 -23.27 -15.89
CA PRO A 91 -8.34 -23.28 -16.31
C PRO A 91 -8.81 -24.68 -16.71
N PRO A 92 -10.11 -25.00 -16.54
CA PRO A 92 -10.70 -26.18 -17.16
C PRO A 92 -10.44 -26.17 -18.68
N PRO A 93 -10.17 -27.32 -19.32
CA PRO A 93 -10.08 -28.67 -18.75
C PRO A 93 -8.76 -29.03 -18.03
N LEU A 94 -7.76 -28.14 -17.96
CA LEU A 94 -6.46 -28.43 -17.30
C LEU A 94 -6.57 -28.61 -15.78
N ASN A 95 -7.67 -28.22 -15.15
CA ASN A 95 -7.96 -28.54 -13.74
C ASN A 95 -8.34 -30.02 -13.52
N LEU A 96 -8.44 -30.85 -14.56
CA LEU A 96 -8.83 -32.26 -14.44
C LEU A 96 -7.97 -33.06 -13.43
N PRO A 97 -6.62 -32.98 -13.41
CA PRO A 97 -5.83 -33.71 -12.41
C PRO A 97 -6.18 -33.28 -10.97
N PHE A 98 -6.46 -31.99 -10.75
CA PHE A 98 -6.91 -31.51 -9.46
C PHE A 98 -8.30 -32.05 -9.11
N THR A 99 -9.21 -32.06 -10.08
CA THR A 99 -10.56 -32.59 -9.96
C THR A 99 -10.55 -34.08 -9.57
N VAL A 100 -9.69 -34.88 -10.20
CA VAL A 100 -9.55 -36.32 -9.90
C VAL A 100 -9.02 -36.51 -8.48
N THR A 101 -7.93 -35.85 -8.09
CA THR A 101 -7.37 -35.99 -6.73
C THR A 101 -8.31 -35.48 -5.64
N ASP A 102 -9.02 -34.37 -5.87
CA ASP A 102 -10.05 -33.85 -4.95
C ASP A 102 -11.17 -34.89 -4.76
N THR A 103 -11.61 -35.54 -5.84
CA THR A 103 -12.64 -36.59 -5.82
C THR A 103 -12.18 -37.84 -5.08
N VAL A 104 -10.96 -38.33 -5.37
CA VAL A 104 -10.36 -39.47 -4.66
C VAL A 104 -10.22 -39.16 -3.18
N THR A 105 -9.78 -37.95 -2.83
CA THR A 105 -9.66 -37.50 -1.44
C THR A 105 -11.03 -37.46 -0.75
N ALA A 106 -12.08 -36.93 -1.42
CA ALA A 106 -13.44 -36.93 -0.90
C ALA A 106 -13.96 -38.35 -0.61
N ILE A 107 -13.69 -39.32 -1.51
CA ILE A 107 -14.06 -40.73 -1.34
C ILE A 107 -13.35 -41.36 -0.12
N TYR A 108 -12.05 -41.15 0.03
CA TYR A 108 -11.31 -41.73 1.16
C TYR A 108 -11.63 -41.07 2.51
N LEU A 109 -11.87 -39.75 2.55
CA LEU A 109 -12.37 -39.08 3.76
C LEU A 109 -13.79 -39.57 4.12
N SER A 110 -14.67 -39.70 3.13
CA SER A 110 -16.02 -40.26 3.34
C SER A 110 -15.95 -41.70 3.86
N ARG A 111 -15.00 -42.50 3.39
CA ARG A 111 -14.77 -43.87 3.87
C ARG A 111 -14.20 -43.92 5.28
N ALA A 112 -13.26 -43.04 5.63
CA ALA A 112 -12.76 -42.92 7.00
C ALA A 112 -13.88 -42.53 7.97
N THR A 113 -14.65 -41.49 7.60
CA THR A 113 -15.81 -41.02 8.37
C THR A 113 -16.88 -42.12 8.49
N HIS A 114 -17.11 -42.93 7.44
CA HIS A 114 -18.04 -44.07 7.50
C HIS A 114 -17.58 -45.16 8.47
N TYR A 115 -16.27 -45.47 8.55
CA TYR A 115 -15.75 -46.34 9.61
C TYR A 115 -15.96 -45.70 10.99
N GLN A 116 -15.62 -44.41 11.15
CA GLN A 116 -15.81 -43.66 12.40
C GLN A 116 -17.27 -43.62 12.86
N THR A 117 -18.26 -43.52 11.96
CA THR A 117 -19.70 -43.63 12.25
C THR A 117 -20.06 -44.93 12.99
N SER A 118 -19.27 -46.00 12.86
CA SER A 118 -19.51 -47.25 13.58
C SER A 118 -18.99 -47.24 15.03
N TYR A 119 -18.02 -46.39 15.38
CA TYR A 119 -17.34 -46.44 16.70
C TYR A 119 -17.20 -45.12 17.46
N ALA A 120 -17.20 -43.96 16.80
CA ALA A 120 -17.20 -42.65 17.43
C ALA A 120 -18.65 -42.17 17.66
N PRO A 121 -19.04 -41.74 18.86
CA PRO A 121 -20.37 -41.18 19.08
C PRO A 121 -20.48 -39.80 18.41
N HIS A 122 -21.56 -39.57 17.67
CA HIS A 122 -21.75 -38.37 16.84
C HIS A 122 -21.89 -37.04 17.62
N SER A 123 -22.01 -37.08 18.95
CA SER A 123 -22.14 -35.90 19.81
C SER A 123 -21.22 -35.95 21.02
N LYS A 124 -20.62 -34.78 21.35
CA LYS A 124 -19.72 -34.60 22.50
C LYS A 124 -20.40 -34.79 23.86
N GLY A 125 -21.74 -34.75 23.88
CA GLY A 125 -22.58 -34.97 25.07
C GLY A 125 -22.70 -36.45 25.44
N ALA A 126 -22.85 -37.34 24.46
CA ALA A 126 -22.94 -38.79 24.68
C ALA A 126 -21.70 -39.37 25.40
N CYS A 127 -20.53 -38.73 25.22
CA CYS A 127 -19.27 -39.09 25.86
C CYS A 127 -19.22 -38.97 27.39
N ALA A 128 -20.29 -38.52 28.07
CA ALA A 128 -20.38 -38.66 29.53
C ALA A 128 -20.44 -40.13 29.97
N GLU A 129 -21.24 -40.94 29.26
CA GLU A 129 -21.46 -42.36 29.58
C GLU A 129 -20.78 -43.28 28.54
N ALA A 130 -20.84 -42.91 27.26
CA ALA A 130 -20.24 -43.67 26.16
C ALA A 130 -18.73 -43.88 26.33
N ALA A 131 -18.03 -43.01 27.05
CA ALA A 131 -16.62 -43.18 27.38
C ALA A 131 -16.29 -44.44 28.21
N TYR A 132 -17.29 -45.06 28.86
CA TYR A 132 -17.12 -46.24 29.72
C TYR A 132 -17.88 -47.49 29.21
N THR A 133 -18.87 -47.30 28.34
CA THR A 133 -19.77 -48.38 27.86
C THR A 133 -19.67 -48.67 26.36
N TRP A 134 -19.23 -47.70 25.54
CA TRP A 134 -19.27 -47.79 24.08
C TRP A 134 -18.15 -48.68 23.54
N HIS A 135 -18.51 -49.68 22.72
CA HIS A 135 -17.60 -50.71 22.19
C HIS A 135 -16.72 -51.41 23.25
N ARG A 136 -17.27 -51.60 24.46
CA ARG A 136 -16.68 -52.46 25.48
C ARG A 136 -16.85 -53.95 25.09
N PRO A 137 -15.75 -54.71 24.87
CA PRO A 137 -15.84 -56.12 24.49
C PRO A 137 -16.42 -56.99 25.63
N ALA A 138 -17.06 -58.11 25.26
CA ALA A 138 -17.54 -59.09 26.24
C ALA A 138 -16.35 -59.68 27.02
N GLY A 139 -16.44 -59.68 28.36
CA GLY A 139 -15.38 -60.15 29.25
C GLY A 139 -14.27 -59.13 29.55
N VAL A 140 -14.29 -57.93 28.95
CA VAL A 140 -13.33 -56.85 29.22
C VAL A 140 -13.94 -55.82 30.17
N ASN A 141 -13.11 -55.25 31.07
CA ASN A 141 -13.57 -54.31 32.10
C ASN A 141 -13.54 -52.83 31.70
N GLU A 142 -12.76 -52.47 30.69
CA GLU A 142 -12.60 -51.11 30.17
C GLU A 142 -13.24 -50.94 28.78
N SER A 143 -13.63 -49.71 28.43
CA SER A 143 -14.01 -49.36 27.05
C SER A 143 -12.78 -49.12 26.17
N PHE A 144 -12.96 -49.03 24.84
CA PHE A 144 -11.88 -48.59 23.94
C PHE A 144 -11.35 -47.19 24.31
N PHE A 145 -12.22 -46.22 24.65
CA PHE A 145 -11.81 -44.87 25.01
C PHE A 145 -11.11 -44.82 26.37
N GLU A 146 -11.51 -45.70 27.29
CA GLU A 146 -10.89 -45.86 28.60
C GLU A 146 -9.48 -46.44 28.46
N ALA A 147 -9.34 -47.56 27.75
CA ALA A 147 -8.05 -48.17 27.42
C ALA A 147 -7.11 -47.19 26.69
N ALA A 148 -7.60 -46.50 25.66
CA ALA A 148 -6.84 -45.50 24.92
C ALA A 148 -6.43 -44.30 25.80
N SER A 149 -7.28 -43.90 26.75
CA SER A 149 -6.91 -42.85 27.72
C SER A 149 -5.91 -43.33 28.77
N ARG A 150 -6.00 -44.59 29.23
CA ARG A 150 -5.07 -45.22 30.17
C ARG A 150 -3.68 -45.41 29.57
N LEU A 151 -3.61 -45.76 28.29
CA LEU A 151 -2.37 -45.88 27.52
C LEU A 151 -1.80 -44.51 27.09
N ASN A 152 -2.61 -43.45 27.19
CA ASN A 152 -2.22 -42.05 26.93
C ASN A 152 -2.38 -41.16 28.20
N ALA A 153 -2.19 -41.76 29.38
CA ALA A 153 -2.63 -41.20 30.67
C ALA A 153 -1.93 -39.89 31.09
N THR A 154 -0.82 -39.52 30.46
CA THR A 154 -0.13 -38.24 30.68
C THR A 154 -0.85 -37.05 30.03
N VAL A 155 -1.88 -37.28 29.19
CA VAL A 155 -2.50 -36.23 28.36
C VAL A 155 -4.03 -36.15 28.47
N THR A 156 -4.74 -37.27 28.65
CA THR A 156 -6.21 -37.32 28.44
C THR A 156 -6.97 -38.26 29.39
N THR A 157 -8.20 -37.88 29.78
CA THR A 157 -9.18 -38.78 30.44
C THR A 157 -10.11 -39.46 29.42
N ALA A 158 -10.78 -40.57 29.78
CA ALA A 158 -11.67 -41.30 28.87
C ALA A 158 -12.79 -40.44 28.24
N PRO A 159 -13.51 -39.57 28.99
CA PRO A 159 -14.50 -38.66 28.39
C PRO A 159 -13.88 -37.62 27.47
N HIS A 160 -12.63 -37.21 27.69
CA HIS A 160 -11.90 -36.33 26.78
C HIS A 160 -11.49 -37.07 25.50
N MET A 161 -10.98 -38.30 25.61
CA MET A 161 -10.63 -39.14 24.45
C MET A 161 -11.87 -39.38 23.58
N CYS A 162 -12.99 -39.79 24.17
CA CYS A 162 -14.27 -39.94 23.47
C CYS A 162 -14.69 -38.65 22.74
N ARG A 163 -14.59 -37.48 23.39
CA ARG A 163 -14.91 -36.19 22.77
C ARG A 163 -13.97 -35.83 21.61
N SER A 164 -12.70 -36.20 21.69
CA SER A 164 -11.70 -36.02 20.64
C SER A 164 -12.04 -36.81 19.37
N PHE A 165 -12.45 -38.09 19.52
CA PHE A 165 -12.96 -38.90 18.41
C PHE A 165 -14.30 -38.37 17.85
N ALA A 166 -15.21 -37.91 18.72
CA ALA A 166 -16.46 -37.28 18.30
C ALA A 166 -16.23 -35.98 17.52
N GLU A 167 -15.24 -35.18 17.92
CA GLU A 167 -14.78 -33.99 17.21
C GLU A 167 -14.20 -34.33 15.84
N GLU A 168 -13.30 -35.31 15.77
CA GLU A 168 -12.73 -35.74 14.50
C GLU A 168 -13.81 -36.19 13.52
N TRP A 169 -14.76 -37.04 13.95
CA TRP A 169 -15.88 -37.46 13.09
C TRP A 169 -16.71 -36.25 12.60
N GLN A 170 -17.01 -35.27 13.47
CA GLN A 170 -17.74 -34.05 13.10
C GLN A 170 -16.99 -33.25 12.02
N PHE A 171 -15.66 -33.13 12.14
CA PHE A 171 -14.84 -32.51 11.10
C PHE A 171 -14.73 -33.38 9.84
N GLY A 172 -14.62 -34.71 9.96
CA GLY A 172 -14.57 -35.65 8.84
C GLY A 172 -15.81 -35.57 7.94
N VAL A 173 -17.01 -35.52 8.54
CA VAL A 173 -18.29 -35.27 7.81
C VAL A 173 -18.24 -33.94 7.05
N ALA A 174 -17.87 -32.84 7.74
CA ALA A 174 -17.86 -31.51 7.15
C ALA A 174 -16.83 -31.39 6.01
N LEU A 175 -15.62 -31.89 6.21
CA LEU A 175 -14.54 -31.90 5.22
C LEU A 175 -14.93 -32.73 4.00
N SER A 176 -15.50 -33.92 4.19
CA SER A 176 -15.99 -34.78 3.11
C SER A 176 -17.06 -34.09 2.26
N PHE A 177 -18.04 -33.42 2.90
CA PHE A 177 -19.06 -32.64 2.21
C PHE A 177 -18.46 -31.50 1.36
N PHE A 178 -17.59 -30.67 1.94
CA PHE A 178 -17.02 -29.55 1.19
C PHE A 178 -16.06 -30.00 0.08
N TYR A 179 -15.32 -31.09 0.24
CA TYR A 179 -14.49 -31.65 -0.82
C TYR A 179 -15.30 -32.28 -1.96
N ALA A 180 -16.41 -32.97 -1.63
CA ALA A 180 -17.36 -33.42 -2.64
C ALA A 180 -17.96 -32.24 -3.43
N LEU A 181 -18.26 -31.12 -2.76
CA LEU A 181 -18.77 -29.90 -3.40
C LEU A 181 -17.72 -29.23 -4.31
N ILE A 182 -16.45 -29.12 -3.87
CA ILE A 182 -15.34 -28.61 -4.69
C ILE A 182 -15.12 -29.49 -5.92
N SER A 183 -15.13 -30.83 -5.75
CA SER A 183 -15.09 -31.78 -6.86
C SER A 183 -16.25 -31.55 -7.83
N ALA A 184 -17.50 -31.48 -7.35
CA ALA A 184 -18.68 -31.29 -8.18
C ALA A 184 -18.61 -29.99 -9.02
N PHE A 185 -18.21 -28.86 -8.43
CA PHE A 185 -18.02 -27.61 -9.17
C PHE A 185 -16.90 -27.72 -10.22
N ASN A 186 -15.77 -28.37 -9.89
CA ASN A 186 -14.69 -28.60 -10.83
C ASN A 186 -15.09 -29.53 -12.00
N ILE A 187 -15.88 -30.57 -11.74
CA ILE A 187 -16.46 -31.49 -12.74
C ILE A 187 -17.43 -30.72 -13.67
N VAL A 188 -18.33 -29.91 -13.11
CA VAL A 188 -19.27 -29.09 -13.89
C VAL A 188 -18.51 -28.06 -14.76
N ALA A 189 -17.45 -27.44 -14.24
CA ALA A 189 -16.61 -26.53 -15.00
C ALA A 189 -15.83 -27.24 -16.13
N PHE A 190 -15.34 -28.47 -15.88
CA PHE A 190 -14.68 -29.32 -16.88
C PHE A 190 -15.64 -29.68 -18.03
N PHE A 191 -16.79 -30.30 -17.74
CA PHE A 191 -17.76 -30.64 -18.79
C PHE A 191 -18.36 -29.40 -19.46
N GLY A 192 -18.59 -28.31 -18.72
CA GLY A 192 -19.00 -27.03 -19.27
C GLY A 192 -18.02 -26.49 -20.30
N SER A 193 -16.71 -26.55 -20.04
CA SER A 193 -15.68 -26.12 -21.00
C SER A 193 -15.63 -27.01 -22.25
N LEU A 194 -15.77 -28.34 -22.11
CA LEU A 194 -15.82 -29.28 -23.25
C LEU A 194 -17.05 -29.05 -24.13
N LEU A 195 -18.22 -28.83 -23.53
CA LEU A 195 -19.46 -28.50 -24.26
C LEU A 195 -19.36 -27.12 -24.93
N GLN A 196 -18.71 -26.14 -24.30
CA GLN A 196 -18.48 -24.79 -24.84
C GLN A 196 -17.47 -24.80 -26.00
N ALA A 197 -16.46 -25.67 -25.97
CA ALA A 197 -15.54 -25.91 -27.08
C ALA A 197 -16.21 -26.66 -28.25
N LYS A 198 -16.97 -27.75 -27.98
CA LYS A 198 -17.73 -28.49 -29.00
C LYS A 198 -18.71 -27.58 -29.74
N LYS A 199 -19.40 -26.66 -29.04
CA LYS A 199 -20.29 -25.65 -29.64
C LYS A 199 -19.59 -24.62 -30.54
N GLN A 200 -18.26 -24.48 -30.45
CA GLN A 200 -17.47 -23.54 -31.26
C GLN A 200 -16.78 -24.23 -32.44
N ASN A 201 -16.92 -25.55 -32.59
CA ASN A 201 -16.19 -26.38 -33.58
C ASN A 201 -14.66 -26.20 -33.54
N GLU A 202 -14.08 -25.78 -32.40
CA GLU A 202 -12.62 -25.76 -32.22
C GLU A 202 -12.11 -27.21 -32.17
N SER A 203 -11.04 -27.53 -32.91
CA SER A 203 -10.49 -28.87 -32.87
C SER A 203 -9.80 -29.13 -31.52
N LEU A 204 -9.68 -30.40 -31.13
CA LEU A 204 -8.96 -30.77 -29.90
C LEU A 204 -7.52 -30.22 -29.89
N LYS A 205 -6.88 -30.11 -31.06
CA LYS A 205 -5.56 -29.49 -31.22
C LYS A 205 -5.58 -27.98 -30.92
N ASP A 206 -6.59 -27.25 -31.41
CA ASP A 206 -6.74 -25.81 -31.15
C ASP A 206 -7.03 -25.52 -29.67
N VAL A 207 -7.84 -26.37 -29.04
CA VAL A 207 -8.12 -26.32 -27.60
C VAL A 207 -6.82 -26.55 -26.81
N VAL A 208 -6.10 -27.64 -27.08
CA VAL A 208 -4.82 -27.94 -26.39
C VAL A 208 -3.77 -26.85 -26.61
N LEU A 209 -3.63 -26.31 -27.83
CA LEU A 209 -2.69 -25.23 -28.13
C LEU A 209 -3.08 -23.91 -27.44
N THR A 210 -4.36 -23.57 -27.42
CA THR A 210 -4.89 -22.39 -26.70
C THR A 210 -4.64 -22.51 -25.21
N LEU A 211 -4.88 -23.70 -24.64
CA LEU A 211 -4.64 -24.00 -23.23
C LEU A 211 -3.15 -23.93 -22.89
N PHE A 212 -2.27 -24.56 -23.67
CA PHE A 212 -0.82 -24.49 -23.47
C PHE A 212 -0.31 -23.03 -23.49
N LYS A 213 -0.77 -22.23 -24.46
CA LYS A 213 -0.44 -20.80 -24.54
C LYS A 213 -0.92 -20.03 -23.31
N LYS A 214 -2.13 -20.33 -22.80
CA LYS A 214 -2.67 -19.69 -21.59
C LYS A 214 -1.96 -20.14 -20.31
N THR A 215 -1.56 -21.41 -20.20
CA THR A 215 -0.72 -21.90 -19.10
C THR A 215 0.63 -21.19 -19.09
N LEU A 216 1.31 -21.08 -20.24
CA LEU A 216 2.58 -20.37 -20.34
C LEU A 216 2.44 -18.88 -19.99
N GLU A 217 1.41 -18.21 -20.49
CA GLU A 217 1.06 -16.83 -20.13
C GLU A 217 0.79 -16.69 -18.62
N CYS A 218 0.13 -17.67 -17.99
CA CYS A 218 -0.12 -17.65 -16.55
C CYS A 218 1.17 -17.87 -15.74
N VAL A 219 1.98 -18.88 -16.08
CA VAL A 219 3.27 -19.17 -15.44
C VAL A 219 4.21 -17.97 -15.51
N LEU A 220 4.30 -17.29 -16.66
CA LEU A 220 5.09 -16.06 -16.81
C LEU A 220 4.53 -14.85 -16.04
N ASN A 221 3.29 -14.92 -15.54
CA ASN A 221 2.68 -13.91 -14.68
C ASN A 221 2.70 -14.29 -13.19
N ILE A 222 2.92 -15.56 -12.81
CA ILE A 222 3.05 -15.98 -11.39
C ILE A 222 4.09 -15.12 -10.63
N PRO A 223 5.32 -14.86 -11.14
CA PRO A 223 6.27 -13.99 -10.44
C PRO A 223 5.76 -12.55 -10.22
N LYS A 224 4.95 -12.01 -11.14
CA LYS A 224 4.36 -10.66 -11.02
C LYS A 224 3.25 -10.65 -9.97
N VAL A 225 2.39 -11.66 -9.97
CA VAL A 225 1.32 -11.81 -8.97
C VAL A 225 1.93 -12.05 -7.59
N LEU A 226 2.97 -12.88 -7.48
CA LEU A 226 3.70 -13.11 -6.23
C LEU A 226 4.39 -11.83 -5.74
N ALA A 227 5.05 -11.06 -6.61
CA ALA A 227 5.65 -9.77 -6.24
C ALA A 227 4.58 -8.75 -5.78
N LEU A 228 3.45 -8.66 -6.47
CA LEU A 228 2.32 -7.82 -6.06
C LEU A 228 1.69 -8.28 -4.74
N LEU A 229 1.63 -9.59 -4.49
CA LEU A 229 1.13 -10.17 -3.24
C LEU A 229 2.12 -9.94 -2.08
N VAL A 230 3.43 -10.06 -2.31
CA VAL A 230 4.48 -9.75 -1.32
C VAL A 230 4.49 -8.26 -0.99
N VAL A 231 4.45 -7.37 -1.99
CA VAL A 231 4.30 -5.92 -1.77
C VAL A 231 2.97 -5.60 -1.07
N GLY A 232 1.89 -6.30 -1.44
CA GLY A 232 0.58 -6.17 -0.80
C GLY A 232 0.61 -6.57 0.67
N ILE A 233 1.24 -7.70 1.02
CA ILE A 233 1.46 -8.14 2.40
C ILE A 233 2.32 -7.13 3.15
N LEU A 234 3.50 -6.79 2.64
CA LEU A 234 4.45 -5.89 3.30
C LEU A 234 3.96 -4.44 3.43
N TYR A 235 2.93 -4.03 2.67
CA TYR A 235 2.31 -2.71 2.78
C TYR A 235 1.00 -2.75 3.57
N TYR A 236 0.03 -3.59 3.16
CA TYR A 236 -1.32 -3.57 3.72
C TYR A 236 -1.44 -4.26 5.07
N LEU A 237 -0.70 -5.34 5.38
CA LEU A 237 -0.77 -5.92 6.73
C LEU A 237 -0.23 -4.96 7.78
N PRO A 238 0.95 -4.33 7.61
CA PRO A 238 1.39 -3.23 8.47
C PRO A 238 0.40 -2.06 8.52
N GLU A 239 -0.28 -1.71 7.42
CA GLU A 239 -1.33 -0.67 7.46
C GLU A 239 -2.55 -1.10 8.28
N ILE A 240 -3.01 -2.35 8.15
CA ILE A 240 -4.14 -2.91 8.91
C ILE A 240 -3.80 -2.99 10.40
N PHE A 241 -2.65 -3.57 10.77
CA PHE A 241 -2.16 -3.56 12.15
C PHE A 241 -2.02 -2.12 12.69
N PHE A 242 -1.48 -1.19 11.90
CA PHE A 242 -1.40 0.22 12.29
C PHE A 242 -2.75 0.93 12.39
N ARG A 243 -3.78 0.49 11.65
CA ARG A 243 -5.17 0.96 11.79
C ARG A 243 -5.82 0.39 13.05
N CYS A 244 -5.50 -0.82 13.47
CA CYS A 244 -6.04 -1.45 14.69
C CYS A 244 -5.37 -0.97 15.99
N MET A 245 -4.07 -0.65 16.00
CA MET A 245 -3.33 -0.26 17.22
C MET A 245 -3.89 0.95 17.98
N PRO A 246 -3.64 1.10 19.30
CA PRO A 246 -4.14 2.23 20.09
C PRO A 246 -3.57 3.60 19.67
N LEU A 247 -4.32 4.66 19.98
CA LEU A 247 -3.98 6.05 19.60
C LEU A 247 -2.65 6.55 20.18
N SER A 248 -2.28 6.08 21.37
CA SER A 248 -0.99 6.38 22.02
C SER A 248 0.20 5.92 21.17
N PHE A 249 0.17 4.67 20.69
CA PHE A 249 1.20 4.09 19.83
C PHE A 249 1.20 4.76 18.45
N LYS A 250 0.02 4.92 17.83
CA LYS A 250 -0.16 5.65 16.57
C LYS A 250 0.44 7.06 16.62
N ALA A 251 0.29 7.78 17.74
CA ALA A 251 0.86 9.11 17.92
C ALA A 251 2.40 9.11 17.95
N ASN A 252 3.01 8.19 18.69
CA ASN A 252 4.47 8.08 18.79
C ASN A 252 5.10 7.74 17.42
N VAL A 253 4.55 6.78 16.68
CA VAL A 253 5.02 6.42 15.32
C VAL A 253 4.84 7.59 14.34
N ARG A 254 3.73 8.33 14.41
CA ARG A 254 3.51 9.54 13.58
C ARG A 254 4.51 10.65 13.90
N VAL A 255 4.90 10.82 15.17
CA VAL A 255 5.98 11.75 15.57
C VAL A 255 7.32 11.28 15.01
N GLY A 256 7.67 10.00 15.18
CA GLY A 256 8.90 9.42 14.63
C GLY A 256 9.02 9.62 13.11
N ARG A 257 7.97 9.26 12.36
CA ARG A 257 7.94 9.45 10.90
C ARG A 257 8.03 10.92 10.50
N ARG A 258 7.39 11.85 11.24
CA ARG A 258 7.48 13.30 11.00
C ARG A 258 8.88 13.84 11.28
N SER A 259 9.56 13.33 12.32
CA SER A 259 10.95 13.67 12.63
C SER A 259 11.92 13.13 11.58
N ALA A 260 11.79 11.86 11.18
CA ALA A 260 12.63 11.26 10.14
C ALA A 260 12.47 11.97 8.79
N PHE A 261 11.23 12.23 8.36
CA PHE A 261 10.96 12.96 7.12
C PHE A 261 11.46 14.40 7.15
N LYS A 262 11.35 15.11 8.28
CA LYS A 262 11.98 16.42 8.46
C LYS A 262 13.51 16.36 8.47
N GLY A 263 14.10 15.28 8.99
CA GLY A 263 15.54 15.04 8.94
C GLY A 263 16.02 14.86 7.50
N ALA A 264 15.34 14.01 6.73
CA ALA A 264 15.62 13.79 5.31
C ALA A 264 15.52 15.09 4.49
N LEU A 265 14.39 15.81 4.58
CA LEU A 265 14.23 17.12 3.92
C LEU A 265 15.29 18.15 4.37
N GLY A 266 15.69 18.14 5.65
CA GLY A 266 16.71 19.02 6.18
C GLY A 266 18.14 18.67 5.72
N LEU A 267 18.39 17.42 5.32
CA LEU A 267 19.63 16.99 4.67
C LEU A 267 19.60 17.34 3.16
N GLU A 268 18.47 17.10 2.50
CA GLU A 268 18.22 17.47 1.10
C GLU A 268 18.41 18.98 0.88
N GLN A 269 17.74 19.82 1.67
CA GLN A 269 17.92 21.28 1.61
C GLN A 269 19.35 21.73 1.92
N LYS A 270 20.08 21.04 2.81
CA LYS A 270 21.50 21.33 3.06
C LYS A 270 22.38 20.94 1.88
N ALA A 271 22.08 19.83 1.20
CA ALA A 271 22.78 19.42 -0.01
C ALA A 271 22.49 20.37 -1.18
N GLU A 272 21.24 20.82 -1.35
CA GLU A 272 20.87 21.84 -2.34
C GLU A 272 21.59 23.17 -2.07
N LEU A 273 21.56 23.68 -0.84
CA LEU A 273 22.24 24.92 -0.46
C LEU A 273 23.76 24.82 -0.64
N GLY A 274 24.36 23.69 -0.25
CA GLY A 274 25.78 23.42 -0.48
C GLY A 274 26.13 23.34 -1.96
N ALA A 275 25.29 22.71 -2.79
CA ALA A 275 25.48 22.64 -4.24
C ALA A 275 25.30 24.02 -4.92
N VAL A 276 24.37 24.85 -4.44
CA VAL A 276 24.22 26.24 -4.89
C VAL A 276 25.46 27.05 -4.50
N GLN A 277 25.92 26.98 -3.25
CA GLN A 277 27.09 27.69 -2.77
C GLN A 277 28.37 27.26 -3.53
N LEU A 278 28.57 25.97 -3.77
CA LEU A 278 29.66 25.46 -4.61
C LEU A 278 29.55 25.95 -6.07
N LYS A 279 28.34 26.01 -6.63
CA LYS A 279 28.07 26.53 -7.98
C LYS A 279 28.29 28.04 -8.08
N GLU A 280 28.08 28.78 -6.99
CA GLU A 280 28.40 30.21 -6.90
C GLU A 280 29.90 30.44 -6.72
N MET A 281 30.58 29.71 -5.84
CA MET A 281 32.03 29.71 -5.72
C MET A 281 32.72 29.36 -7.05
N TYR A 282 32.26 28.32 -7.75
CA TYR A 282 32.80 27.94 -9.06
C TYR A 282 32.49 28.96 -10.15
N LYS A 283 31.31 29.63 -10.10
CA LYS A 283 31.03 30.80 -10.96
C LYS A 283 31.92 31.99 -10.61
N GLN A 284 32.33 32.15 -9.36
CA GLN A 284 33.12 33.28 -8.85
C GLN A 284 34.63 33.08 -9.07
N SER A 285 35.12 31.85 -9.16
CA SER A 285 36.49 31.52 -9.57
C SER A 285 36.66 31.38 -11.08
N ARG A 286 35.64 30.86 -11.80
CA ARG A 286 35.67 30.71 -13.26
C ARG A 286 35.29 32.00 -14.01
N LYS A 287 34.59 32.93 -13.36
CA LYS A 287 34.70 34.33 -13.74
C LYS A 287 36.09 34.79 -13.32
N SER A 288 36.94 35.08 -14.30
CA SER A 288 38.15 35.91 -14.13
C SER A 288 37.85 37.02 -13.12
N PRO A 289 38.73 37.25 -12.12
CA PRO A 289 38.44 38.09 -10.95
C PRO A 289 37.73 39.35 -11.41
N TYR A 290 36.44 39.45 -11.02
CA TYR A 290 35.47 40.34 -11.67
C TYR A 290 36.14 41.67 -11.97
N VAL A 291 36.22 42.02 -13.27
CA VAL A 291 36.58 43.36 -13.70
C VAL A 291 35.62 44.30 -12.95
N ARG A 292 36.14 44.91 -11.87
CA ARG A 292 35.40 45.72 -10.90
C ARG A 292 35.04 46.98 -11.65
N TYR A 293 33.89 46.86 -12.33
CA TYR A 293 33.45 47.64 -13.49
C TYR A 293 34.44 48.76 -13.84
N GLU A 294 35.46 48.39 -14.60
CA GLU A 294 36.75 49.10 -14.71
C GLU A 294 36.55 50.60 -14.78
N ASP A 295 37.32 51.40 -14.02
CA ASP A 295 37.08 52.85 -13.76
C ASP A 295 37.29 53.75 -15.00
N SER A 296 37.06 53.18 -16.19
CA SER A 296 36.20 53.77 -17.23
C SER A 296 34.87 54.30 -16.67
N ARG A 297 34.98 55.35 -15.85
CA ARG A 297 33.92 56.34 -15.64
C ARG A 297 33.36 56.63 -17.02
N GLY A 298 32.07 56.35 -17.22
CA GLY A 298 31.41 56.78 -18.44
C GLY A 298 31.59 58.29 -18.58
N GLU A 299 31.63 58.79 -19.80
CA GLU A 299 31.76 60.24 -20.01
C GLU A 299 30.71 60.98 -19.15
N PRO A 300 31.12 62.04 -18.43
CA PRO A 300 30.26 62.71 -17.48
C PRO A 300 29.13 63.41 -18.22
N SER A 301 27.95 62.81 -18.16
CA SER A 301 26.72 63.45 -18.62
C SER A 301 26.26 64.50 -17.60
N PRO A 302 25.62 65.60 -18.00
CA PRO A 302 25.06 66.59 -17.06
C PRO A 302 24.09 65.95 -16.05
N LEU A 303 23.37 64.90 -16.45
CA LEU A 303 22.50 64.13 -15.57
C LEU A 303 23.29 63.36 -14.50
N SER A 304 24.44 62.76 -14.85
CA SER A 304 25.31 62.09 -13.87
C SER A 304 26.03 63.07 -12.95
N GLU A 305 26.34 64.28 -13.40
CA GLU A 305 26.91 65.32 -12.54
C GLU A 305 25.86 65.81 -11.52
N PHE A 306 24.65 66.16 -11.99
CA PHE A 306 23.52 66.53 -11.15
C PHE A 306 23.16 65.45 -10.12
N LEU A 307 23.11 64.18 -10.53
CA LEU A 307 22.85 63.04 -9.64
C LEU A 307 24.08 62.64 -8.79
N GLY A 308 25.27 63.17 -9.08
CA GLY A 308 26.46 63.01 -8.24
C GLY A 308 26.34 63.80 -6.94
N THR A 309 25.65 64.95 -6.97
CA THR A 309 25.28 65.72 -5.78
C THR A 309 24.25 64.93 -4.94
N TYR A 310 24.71 64.39 -3.82
CA TYR A 310 23.93 63.46 -3.00
C TYR A 310 22.56 64.01 -2.56
N ASP A 311 22.47 65.28 -2.16
CA ASP A 311 21.20 65.85 -1.72
C ASP A 311 20.18 66.02 -2.86
N MET A 312 20.64 66.31 -4.08
CA MET A 312 19.80 66.32 -5.28
C MET A 312 19.30 64.90 -5.60
N LEU A 313 20.19 63.91 -5.51
CA LEU A 313 19.85 62.50 -5.67
C LEU A 313 18.83 62.02 -4.63
N ILE A 314 18.92 62.48 -3.37
CA ILE A 314 17.92 62.17 -2.33
C ILE A 314 16.60 62.92 -2.54
N ALA A 315 16.63 64.17 -3.03
CA ALA A 315 15.42 64.89 -3.43
C ALA A 315 14.67 64.17 -4.56
N VAL A 316 15.38 63.73 -5.61
CA VAL A 316 14.85 62.89 -6.69
C VAL A 316 14.34 61.55 -6.16
N ALA A 317 15.07 60.89 -5.25
CA ALA A 317 14.64 59.61 -4.67
C ALA A 317 13.38 59.70 -3.80
N ARG A 318 12.98 60.89 -3.32
CA ARG A 318 11.71 61.09 -2.57
C ARG A 318 10.48 61.13 -3.48
N ILE A 319 10.64 61.52 -4.74
CA ILE A 319 9.54 61.59 -5.73
C ILE A 319 9.46 60.36 -6.65
N LEU A 320 10.52 59.53 -6.69
CA LEU A 320 10.58 58.29 -7.47
C LEU A 320 10.20 57.04 -6.65
N HIS A 321 9.80 55.98 -7.35
CA HIS A 321 9.71 54.65 -6.74
C HIS A 321 11.07 53.94 -6.74
N TYR A 322 11.20 52.94 -5.87
CA TYR A 322 12.39 52.11 -5.79
C TYR A 322 12.75 51.41 -7.11
N SER A 323 11.75 50.98 -7.88
CA SER A 323 11.95 50.47 -9.25
C SER A 323 12.67 51.46 -10.15
N ASP A 324 12.31 52.73 -10.02
CA ASP A 324 12.65 53.78 -10.97
C ASP A 324 14.10 54.23 -10.74
N ILE A 325 14.56 54.22 -9.48
CA ILE A 325 15.99 54.36 -9.12
C ILE A 325 16.82 53.19 -9.68
N ILE A 326 16.33 51.95 -9.58
CA ILE A 326 17.01 50.76 -10.13
C ILE A 326 17.04 50.78 -11.67
N HIS A 327 16.12 51.48 -12.32
CA HIS A 327 16.12 51.69 -13.78
C HIS A 327 16.99 52.88 -14.17
N LEU A 328 16.99 53.97 -13.40
CA LEU A 328 17.89 55.12 -13.56
C LEU A 328 19.37 54.70 -13.50
N SER A 329 19.74 53.86 -12.53
CA SER A 329 21.09 53.25 -12.42
C SER A 329 21.45 52.25 -13.54
N ARG A 330 20.61 52.10 -14.57
CA ARG A 330 20.87 51.30 -15.79
C ARG A 330 20.92 52.14 -17.06
N VAL A 331 20.65 53.45 -17.01
CA VAL A 331 20.56 54.33 -18.19
C VAL A 331 21.94 54.55 -18.84
N SER A 332 22.98 54.82 -18.05
CA SER A 332 24.36 54.96 -18.55
C SER A 332 25.38 54.50 -17.49
N LYS A 333 26.63 54.30 -17.91
CA LYS A 333 27.76 54.02 -17.00
C LYS A 333 27.93 55.12 -15.94
N SER A 334 27.95 56.39 -16.38
CA SER A 334 28.16 57.53 -15.50
C SER A 334 26.99 57.79 -14.56
N VAL A 335 25.74 57.68 -15.03
CA VAL A 335 24.55 57.77 -14.16
C VAL A 335 24.52 56.62 -13.16
N ARG A 336 24.98 55.42 -13.54
CA ARG A 336 25.09 54.29 -12.61
C ARG A 336 26.05 54.58 -11.46
N GLU A 337 27.26 55.04 -11.72
CA GLU A 337 28.22 55.32 -10.63
C GLU A 337 27.77 56.52 -9.78
N SER A 338 27.15 57.55 -10.38
CA SER A 338 26.55 58.66 -9.62
C SER A 338 25.38 58.23 -8.73
N VAL A 339 24.58 57.23 -9.11
CA VAL A 339 23.38 56.79 -8.36
C VAL A 339 23.69 55.64 -7.38
N LEU A 340 24.29 54.56 -7.87
CA LEU A 340 24.62 53.32 -7.15
C LEU A 340 26.09 52.93 -7.43
N PRO A 341 27.06 53.67 -6.86
CA PRO A 341 28.48 53.44 -7.08
C PRO A 341 28.93 52.08 -6.58
N ALA A 342 29.91 51.49 -7.26
CA ALA A 342 30.41 50.15 -6.96
C ALA A 342 30.96 49.99 -5.53
N HIS A 343 31.41 51.09 -4.90
CA HIS A 343 32.02 51.10 -3.57
C HIS A 343 31.04 51.34 -2.40
N ASP A 344 29.86 51.91 -2.64
CA ASP A 344 28.86 52.26 -1.59
C ASP A 344 27.47 51.61 -1.83
N PHE A 345 27.41 50.64 -2.76
CA PHE A 345 26.18 50.06 -3.31
C PHE A 345 25.14 49.66 -2.25
N GLU A 346 25.52 48.85 -1.25
CA GLU A 346 24.58 48.37 -0.22
C GLU A 346 24.02 49.49 0.66
N ARG A 347 24.86 50.46 1.05
CA ARG A 347 24.47 51.57 1.91
C ARG A 347 23.49 52.46 1.17
N ARG A 348 23.79 52.79 -0.10
CA ARG A 348 22.89 53.53 -0.97
C ARG A 348 21.59 52.79 -1.24
N LEU A 349 21.62 51.47 -1.43
CA LEU A 349 20.40 50.66 -1.59
C LEU A 349 19.45 50.81 -0.39
N LYS A 350 19.98 50.64 0.83
CA LYS A 350 19.25 50.82 2.11
C LYS A 350 18.77 52.28 2.29
N THR A 351 19.53 53.26 1.82
CA THR A 351 19.12 54.68 1.77
C THR A 351 17.94 54.90 0.82
N PHE A 352 17.94 54.32 -0.38
CA PHE A 352 16.83 54.45 -1.32
C PHE A 352 15.57 53.73 -0.83
N GLU A 353 15.69 52.61 -0.12
CA GLU A 353 14.56 51.98 0.58
C GLU A 353 13.95 52.92 1.64
N ARG A 354 14.78 53.68 2.36
CA ARG A 354 14.31 54.67 3.35
C ARG A 354 13.63 55.90 2.72
N TYR A 355 14.02 56.34 1.52
CA TYR A 355 13.49 57.59 0.93
C TYR A 355 12.46 57.43 -0.19
N THR A 356 12.52 56.35 -0.98
CA THR A 356 11.50 56.05 -2.00
C THR A 356 10.19 55.57 -1.38
N CYS A 357 9.13 55.51 -2.21
CA CYS A 357 7.84 54.90 -1.86
C CYS A 357 7.29 55.38 -0.49
N PRO A 358 7.05 56.69 -0.28
CA PRO A 358 6.78 57.24 1.06
C PRO A 358 5.44 56.80 1.66
N ARG A 359 4.41 56.50 0.85
CA ARG A 359 3.06 56.16 1.34
C ARG A 359 2.87 54.70 1.75
N THR A 360 3.52 53.78 1.05
CA THR A 360 3.33 52.33 1.21
C THR A 360 4.62 51.58 0.88
N ARG A 361 5.00 50.64 1.75
CA ARG A 361 6.22 49.84 1.62
C ARG A 361 5.89 48.38 1.84
N HIS A 362 5.83 47.64 0.74
CA HIS A 362 5.77 46.19 0.72
C HIS A 362 7.06 45.66 0.07
N ARG A 363 7.37 44.38 0.28
CA ARG A 363 8.48 43.70 -0.41
C ARG A 363 7.93 42.78 -1.49
N CYS A 364 8.62 42.70 -2.63
CA CYS A 364 8.28 41.75 -3.69
C CYS A 364 8.51 40.32 -3.20
N TRP A 365 7.47 39.48 -3.21
CA TRP A 365 7.55 38.08 -2.74
C TRP A 365 8.64 37.23 -3.42
N ILE A 366 9.09 37.60 -4.62
CA ILE A 366 10.06 36.83 -5.44
C ILE A 366 11.51 37.33 -5.28
N CYS A 367 11.72 38.63 -5.04
CA CYS A 367 13.06 39.24 -5.08
C CYS A 367 13.34 40.27 -3.98
N ASP A 368 12.46 40.34 -2.98
CA ASP A 368 12.50 41.17 -1.76
C ASP A 368 12.58 42.71 -1.95
N LYS A 369 12.80 43.19 -3.18
CA LYS A 369 12.79 44.61 -3.57
C LYS A 369 11.56 45.35 -3.00
N GLN A 370 11.78 46.57 -2.51
CA GLN A 370 10.70 47.46 -2.10
C GLN A 370 9.77 47.81 -3.27
N ILE A 371 8.46 47.76 -3.01
CA ILE A 371 7.38 48.14 -3.92
C ILE A 371 6.32 48.94 -3.16
N CYS A 372 5.77 49.98 -3.80
CA CYS A 372 4.59 50.68 -3.29
C CYS A 372 3.30 50.02 -3.79
N SER A 373 2.16 50.45 -3.22
CA SER A 373 0.82 50.01 -3.62
C SER A 373 0.44 50.34 -5.07
N GLY A 374 1.12 51.29 -5.73
CA GLY A 374 0.96 51.59 -7.17
C GLY A 374 1.85 50.75 -8.09
N CYS A 375 3.01 50.31 -7.63
CA CYS A 375 3.95 49.48 -8.41
C CYS A 375 3.78 47.98 -8.18
N GLN A 376 3.07 47.58 -7.12
CA GLN A 376 2.77 46.17 -6.87
C GLN A 376 1.85 45.60 -7.96
N GLN A 377 2.05 44.32 -8.23
CA GLN A 377 1.15 43.48 -8.99
C GLN A 377 0.65 42.41 -8.02
N LEU A 378 -0.61 42.00 -8.17
CA LEU A 378 -1.25 40.98 -7.32
C LEU A 378 -1.63 39.75 -8.15
N PRO A 379 -0.66 39.02 -8.75
CA PRO A 379 -0.95 37.81 -9.50
C PRO A 379 -1.63 36.76 -8.60
N LEU A 380 -2.60 36.04 -9.17
CA LEU A 380 -3.30 34.93 -8.55
C LEU A 380 -2.47 33.64 -8.63
N ILE A 381 -1.55 33.47 -7.67
CA ILE A 381 -0.65 32.33 -7.60
C ILE A 381 -1.38 31.14 -6.96
N PRO A 382 -1.39 29.93 -7.56
CA PRO A 382 -2.04 28.77 -6.98
C PRO A 382 -1.38 28.38 -5.65
N ARG A 383 -2.18 28.10 -4.61
CA ARG A 383 -1.69 27.68 -3.30
C ARG A 383 -1.11 26.27 -3.36
N THR A 384 0.17 26.16 -3.73
CA THR A 384 0.90 24.89 -3.72
C THR A 384 1.20 24.41 -2.29
N THR A 385 1.51 23.13 -2.12
CA THR A 385 1.95 22.56 -0.84
C THR A 385 3.19 23.27 -0.29
N THR A 386 4.11 23.68 -1.16
CA THR A 386 5.32 24.44 -0.80
C THR A 386 4.98 25.83 -0.26
N ILE A 387 4.09 26.58 -0.94
CA ILE A 387 3.61 27.89 -0.47
C ILE A 387 2.85 27.75 0.86
N HIS A 388 2.02 26.71 1.01
CA HIS A 388 1.40 26.41 2.30
C HIS A 388 2.44 26.14 3.39
N HIS A 389 3.50 25.37 3.12
CA HIS A 389 4.53 25.06 4.11
C HIS A 389 5.34 26.28 4.56
N LEU A 390 5.56 27.27 3.69
CA LEU A 390 6.19 28.55 4.05
C LEU A 390 5.34 29.38 5.04
N TRP A 391 4.03 29.23 5.03
CA TRP A 391 3.10 29.98 5.90
C TRP A 391 2.53 29.17 7.08
N CYS A 392 2.65 27.85 7.04
CA CYS A 392 2.15 26.95 8.07
C CYS A 392 3.04 27.03 9.31
N ARG A 393 2.63 27.84 10.31
CA ARG A 393 3.35 28.01 11.60
C ARG A 393 3.74 26.63 12.16
N PRO A 394 5.05 26.31 12.24
CA PRO A 394 5.49 24.95 12.54
C PRO A 394 5.25 24.63 14.02
N SER A 395 4.17 23.89 14.30
CA SER A 395 3.85 23.44 15.67
C SER A 395 5.02 22.64 16.26
N CYS A 396 5.48 23.05 17.44
CA CYS A 396 6.57 22.41 18.17
C CYS A 396 6.28 20.92 18.48
N LYS A 397 7.31 20.13 18.84
CA LYS A 397 7.15 18.68 19.11
C LYS A 397 6.08 18.42 20.18
N GLN A 398 6.17 19.13 21.30
CA GLN A 398 5.19 19.10 22.40
C GLN A 398 3.80 19.56 21.94
N CYS A 399 3.72 20.68 21.23
CA CYS A 399 2.50 21.27 20.67
C CYS A 399 1.73 20.24 19.80
N PHE A 400 2.44 19.55 18.91
CA PHE A 400 1.87 18.52 18.05
C PHE A 400 1.46 17.27 18.84
N GLN A 401 2.27 16.82 19.80
CA GLN A 401 1.92 15.71 20.69
C GLN A 401 0.66 16.00 21.52
N HIS A 402 0.50 17.22 22.03
CA HIS A 402 -0.65 17.67 22.80
C HIS A 402 -1.93 17.66 21.94
N VAL A 403 -1.90 18.28 20.76
CA VAL A 403 -3.04 18.32 19.82
C VAL A 403 -3.42 16.93 19.29
N VAL A 404 -2.45 16.02 19.10
CA VAL A 404 -2.74 14.64 18.65
C VAL A 404 -3.26 13.76 19.80
N ARG A 405 -2.81 13.97 21.05
CA ARG A 405 -3.27 13.22 22.22
C ARG A 405 -4.64 13.66 22.75
N ARG A 406 -5.01 14.94 22.62
CA ARG A 406 -6.29 15.51 23.11
C ARG A 406 -7.46 15.45 22.12
N ARG A 407 -7.40 14.67 21.04
CA ARG A 407 -8.59 14.51 20.16
C ARG A 407 -9.70 13.71 20.89
N PRO A 408 -10.98 14.12 20.78
CA PRO A 408 -12.09 13.50 21.49
C PRO A 408 -12.43 12.08 20.99
N ALA A 409 -13.41 11.47 21.66
CA ALA A 409 -13.78 10.05 21.58
C ALA A 409 -14.27 9.58 20.18
N PRO A 410 -14.33 8.26 19.93
CA PRO A 410 -14.52 7.69 18.58
C PRO A 410 -15.92 7.84 17.94
N SER A 411 -16.86 8.55 18.56
CA SER A 411 -18.27 8.62 18.12
C SER A 411 -18.44 9.35 16.79
N GLU A 412 -17.69 10.42 16.54
CA GLU A 412 -17.60 10.98 15.19
C GLU A 412 -16.60 10.21 14.34
N ARG A 413 -17.01 9.83 13.12
CA ARG A 413 -16.08 9.45 12.04
C ARG A 413 -15.36 10.69 11.52
N VAL A 414 -14.51 11.29 12.36
CA VAL A 414 -13.73 12.50 12.07
C VAL A 414 -13.02 12.30 10.74
N LYS A 415 -13.35 13.17 9.76
CA LYS A 415 -12.74 13.18 8.42
C LYS A 415 -11.21 13.12 8.56
N PRO A 416 -10.48 12.41 7.68
CA PRO A 416 -9.04 12.18 7.87
C PRO A 416 -8.29 13.49 8.10
N PRO A 417 -7.14 13.48 8.82
CA PRO A 417 -6.51 14.69 9.36
C PRO A 417 -5.76 15.52 8.30
N TYR A 418 -6.44 15.87 7.22
CA TYR A 418 -6.11 16.99 6.36
C TYR A 418 -6.19 18.27 7.19
N CYS A 419 -5.18 19.14 7.09
CA CYS A 419 -5.36 20.55 7.44
C CYS A 419 -6.38 21.07 6.41
N ALA A 420 -7.56 21.55 6.79
CA ALA A 420 -8.45 22.28 5.85
C ALA A 420 -7.72 23.50 5.22
N CYS A 421 -6.70 23.96 5.93
CA CYS A 421 -5.68 24.94 5.59
C CYS A 421 -4.63 24.51 4.56
N ALA A 422 -4.43 23.21 4.31
CA ALA A 422 -3.44 22.69 3.36
C ALA A 422 -4.09 22.35 2.02
N PRO A 423 -3.46 22.72 0.89
CA PRO A 423 -3.91 22.32 -0.42
C PRO A 423 -3.76 20.80 -0.61
N ILE A 424 -4.60 20.24 -1.47
CA ILE A 424 -4.53 18.83 -1.86
C ILE A 424 -3.15 18.55 -2.46
N THR A 425 -2.47 17.52 -1.98
CA THR A 425 -1.14 17.15 -2.47
C THR A 425 -1.23 16.68 -3.91
N ALA A 426 -0.45 17.28 -4.81
CA ALA A 426 -0.40 16.88 -6.21
C ALA A 426 0.13 15.44 -6.41
N GLN A 427 0.83 14.89 -5.42
CA GLN A 427 1.14 13.45 -5.37
C GLN A 427 0.06 12.71 -4.56
N PRO A 428 -0.39 11.52 -5.00
CA PRO A 428 -1.37 10.73 -4.26
C PRO A 428 -0.72 10.10 -3.02
N PRO A 429 -1.49 9.86 -1.93
CA PRO A 429 -0.96 9.27 -0.69
C PRO A 429 -0.63 7.78 -0.80
N ASN A 430 -0.99 7.10 -1.90
CA ASN A 430 -0.75 5.68 -2.14
C ASN A 430 -0.04 5.47 -3.48
N ILE A 431 1.01 4.64 -3.48
CA ILE A 431 1.77 4.18 -4.66
C ILE A 431 0.84 3.57 -5.72
N VAL A 432 -0.17 2.81 -5.30
CA VAL A 432 -1.14 2.16 -6.20
C VAL A 432 -1.93 3.20 -7.02
N MET A 433 -2.32 4.33 -6.42
CA MET A 433 -2.93 5.44 -7.17
C MET A 433 -1.94 6.10 -8.14
N ARG A 434 -0.66 6.22 -7.77
CA ARG A 434 0.40 6.73 -8.67
C ARG A 434 0.59 5.83 -9.90
N TRP A 435 0.39 4.52 -9.75
CA TRP A 435 0.54 3.55 -10.83
C TRP A 435 -0.68 3.52 -11.76
N PHE A 436 -1.91 3.64 -11.21
CA PHE A 436 -3.15 3.60 -12.00
C PHE A 436 -3.64 4.96 -12.54
N ARG A 437 -3.14 6.11 -12.04
CA ARG A 437 -3.54 7.45 -12.52
C ARG A 437 -2.32 8.20 -13.04
N GLY A 438 -2.30 8.46 -14.34
CA GLY A 438 -1.23 9.19 -15.04
C GLY A 438 -1.22 10.70 -14.77
N SER A 439 -0.21 11.39 -15.29
CA SER A 439 0.10 12.82 -15.09
C SER A 439 -1.13 13.74 -15.15
N ASN A 440 -1.93 13.63 -16.22
CA ASN A 440 -3.07 14.51 -16.50
C ASN A 440 -4.11 14.56 -15.37
N TYR A 441 -4.27 13.48 -14.59
CA TYR A 441 -5.16 13.47 -13.43
C TYR A 441 -4.71 14.49 -12.35
N TYR A 442 -3.40 14.63 -12.14
CA TYR A 442 -2.84 15.56 -11.16
C TYR A 442 -2.82 16.99 -11.68
N THR A 443 -2.51 17.21 -12.96
CA THR A 443 -2.59 18.53 -13.60
C THR A 443 -4.00 19.11 -13.49
N ASN A 444 -5.03 18.30 -13.80
CA ASN A 444 -6.42 18.69 -13.65
C ASN A 444 -6.79 18.94 -12.18
N SER A 445 -6.25 18.14 -11.25
CA SER A 445 -6.47 18.35 -9.80
C SER A 445 -5.83 19.64 -9.26
N GLN A 446 -4.74 20.13 -9.87
CA GLN A 446 -4.11 21.39 -9.48
C GLN A 446 -4.90 22.63 -9.94
N SER A 447 -5.67 22.55 -11.03
CA SER A 447 -6.37 23.72 -11.60
C SER A 447 -7.41 24.32 -10.64
N GLY A 448 -8.04 23.48 -9.81
CA GLY A 448 -9.01 23.86 -8.78
C GLY A 448 -8.41 24.30 -7.44
N LEU A 449 -7.09 24.47 -7.33
CA LEU A 449 -6.47 24.97 -6.10
C LEU A 449 -6.82 26.44 -5.86
N GLN A 450 -7.16 26.77 -4.62
CA GLN A 450 -7.38 28.17 -4.19
C GLN A 450 -6.16 29.02 -4.57
N LYS A 451 -6.40 30.11 -5.30
CA LYS A 451 -5.35 31.06 -5.69
C LYS A 451 -5.20 32.14 -4.62
N LEU A 452 -3.98 32.60 -4.41
CA LEU A 452 -3.61 33.63 -3.45
C LEU A 452 -3.02 34.83 -4.19
N THR A 453 -3.45 36.03 -3.82
CA THR A 453 -2.84 37.29 -4.26
C THR A 453 -1.57 37.57 -3.45
N LEU A 454 -0.40 37.59 -4.09
CA LEU A 454 0.88 37.97 -3.46
C LEU A 454 1.37 39.28 -4.07
N ALA A 455 2.00 40.16 -3.27
CA ALA A 455 2.60 41.38 -3.77
C ALA A 455 3.91 41.07 -4.53
N VAL A 456 3.92 41.33 -5.83
CA VAL A 456 5.05 41.05 -6.74
C VAL A 456 5.39 42.32 -7.52
N CYS A 457 6.66 42.59 -7.81
CA CYS A 457 7.04 43.74 -8.64
C CYS A 457 6.72 43.51 -10.12
N ARG A 458 6.58 44.60 -10.89
CA ARG A 458 6.30 44.56 -12.34
C ARG A 458 7.27 43.65 -13.12
N GLU A 459 8.57 43.71 -12.81
CA GLU A 459 9.60 42.88 -13.45
C GLU A 459 9.32 41.37 -13.25
N CYS A 460 9.14 40.93 -12.01
CA CYS A 460 8.91 39.52 -11.71
C CYS A 460 7.56 39.01 -12.24
N ASN A 461 6.52 39.87 -12.28
CA ASN A 461 5.21 39.55 -12.87
C ASN A 461 5.23 39.44 -14.41
N LEU A 462 6.21 40.05 -15.08
CA LEU A 462 6.44 39.84 -16.51
C LEU A 462 7.18 38.52 -16.75
N ASN A 463 8.24 38.24 -15.98
CA ASN A 463 9.01 37.00 -16.10
C ASN A 463 8.14 35.76 -15.83
N SER A 464 7.25 35.80 -14.81
CA SER A 464 6.33 34.69 -14.51
C SER A 464 5.26 34.43 -15.57
N LYS A 465 5.09 35.32 -16.57
CA LYS A 465 4.25 35.07 -17.76
C LYS A 465 5.03 34.42 -18.90
N GLN A 466 6.35 34.64 -18.95
CA GLN A 466 7.24 34.05 -19.97
C GLN A 466 7.63 32.62 -19.58
N THR A 467 7.88 32.37 -18.29
CA THR A 467 8.09 31.03 -17.73
C THR A 467 6.95 30.69 -16.77
N PRO A 468 5.88 29.99 -17.22
CA PRO A 468 4.90 29.46 -16.30
C PRO A 468 5.57 28.47 -15.34
N TYR A 469 5.20 28.52 -14.05
CA TYR A 469 5.78 27.64 -13.02
C TYR A 469 5.39 26.17 -13.28
N THR A 470 6.35 25.39 -13.78
CA THR A 470 6.30 23.92 -13.97
C THR A 470 6.73 23.18 -12.72
#